data_AF-A0A3C1GMI5-F1
#
_entry.id   AF-A0A3C1GMI5-F1
#
_cell.length_a   1.000
_cell.length_b   1.000
_cell.length_c   1.000
_cell.angle_alpha   90.00
_cell.angle_beta   90.00
_cell.angle_gamma   90.00
#
_symmetry.space_group_name_H-M   'P 1'
#
loop_
_entity.id
_entity.type
_entity.pdbx_description
1 polymer ?
#
loop_
_entity_poly.entity_id
_entity_poly.type
_entity_poly.pdbx_seq_one_letter_code
_entity_poly.pdbx_strand_id
1 'polypeptide(L)' 'MLQNDDLKAGDVVITAGLALGNDLRSLFPKGLVIGTVVAIDRSENAAYERAIVTPAADIRRLEHVLVVKTD' A
#
# COMPACT_ATOMS: atom_id res chain seq x y z
N MET A 1 -13.85 12.31 13.78
CA MET A 1 -13.97 10.84 13.77
C MET A 1 -13.07 10.36 12.64
N LEU A 2 -11.84 9.95 12.95
CA LEU A 2 -11.02 9.23 11.97
C LEU A 2 -11.82 7.98 11.60
N GLN A 3 -12.10 7.79 10.32
CA GLN A 3 -12.77 6.57 9.86
C GLN A 3 -11.82 5.40 10.15
N ASN A 4 -12.14 4.65 11.21
CA ASN A 4 -11.58 3.32 11.43
C ASN A 4 -12.31 2.37 10.48
N ASP A 5 -11.95 2.40 9.20
CA ASP A 5 -12.11 1.18 8.42
C ASP A 5 -11.17 0.17 9.07
N ASP A 6 -11.78 -0.91 9.54
CA ASP A 6 -11.20 -1.84 10.50
C ASP A 6 -10.11 -2.68 9.81
N LEU A 7 -8.88 -2.15 9.78
CA LEU A 7 -7.69 -2.80 9.19
C LEU A 7 -7.49 -4.20 9.80
N LYS A 8 -7.33 -5.21 8.95
CA LYS A 8 -7.25 -6.63 9.33
C LYS A 8 -6.10 -7.34 8.65
N ALA A 9 -5.60 -8.38 9.32
CA ALA A 9 -4.72 -9.34 8.67
C ALA A 9 -5.48 -10.02 7.52
N GLY A 10 -4.82 -10.18 6.38
CA GLY A 10 -5.44 -10.64 5.12
C GLY A 10 -5.87 -9.51 4.18
N ASP A 11 -5.90 -8.26 4.63
CA ASP A 11 -6.22 -7.14 3.74
C ASP A 11 -5.16 -6.98 2.64
N VAL A 12 -5.62 -6.72 1.42
CA VAL A 12 -4.76 -6.48 0.26
C VAL A 12 -4.38 -5.01 0.21
N VAL A 13 -3.08 -4.75 0.11
CA VAL A 13 -2.53 -3.40 0.00
C VAL A 13 -2.28 -3.09 -1.48
N ILE A 14 -2.81 -1.95 -1.93
CA ILE A 14 -2.64 -1.45 -3.30
C ILE A 14 -2.06 -0.04 -3.32
N THR A 15 -1.43 0.35 -4.42
CA THR A 15 -1.06 1.76 -4.66
C THR A 15 -2.30 2.63 -4.74
N ALA A 16 -2.32 3.75 -4.00
CA ALA A 16 -3.48 4.63 -3.93
C ALA A 16 -3.65 5.53 -5.18
N GLY A 17 -2.56 5.84 -5.88
CA GLY A 17 -2.56 6.71 -7.06
C GLY A 17 -3.07 8.14 -6.77
N LEU A 18 -2.74 8.69 -5.61
CA LEU A 18 -3.26 10.00 -5.17
C LEU A 18 -2.76 11.15 -6.03
N ALA A 19 -3.64 12.14 -6.25
CA ALA A 19 -3.31 13.45 -6.79
C ALA A 19 -3.86 14.51 -5.82
N LEU A 20 -3.00 15.41 -5.34
CA LEU A 20 -3.32 16.49 -4.42
C LEU A 20 -3.04 17.83 -5.10
N GLY A 21 -4.10 18.55 -5.43
CA GLY A 21 -4.00 19.78 -6.20
C GLY A 21 -3.38 19.53 -7.58
N ASN A 22 -2.65 20.52 -8.07
CA ASN A 22 -2.13 20.51 -9.44
C ASN A 22 -0.70 19.95 -9.51
N ASP A 23 0.02 19.98 -8.39
CA ASP A 23 1.48 19.84 -8.37
C ASP A 23 1.96 18.55 -7.68
N LEU A 24 1.10 17.88 -6.90
CA LEU A 24 1.45 16.64 -6.21
C LEU A 24 0.66 15.48 -6.80
N ARG A 25 1.35 14.60 -7.54
CA ARG A 25 0.78 13.35 -8.07
C ARG A 25 1.63 12.17 -7.65
N SER A 26 0.99 11.04 -7.44
CA SER A 26 1.66 9.77 -7.22
C SER A 26 2.47 9.38 -8.45
N LEU A 27 3.65 8.83 -8.22
CA LEU A 27 4.47 8.22 -9.26
C LEU A 27 3.93 6.86 -9.74
N PHE A 28 2.93 6.31 -9.04
CA PHE A 28 2.33 5.02 -9.33
C PHE A 28 0.85 5.19 -9.65
N PRO A 29 0.32 4.46 -10.66
CA PRO A 29 -1.12 4.45 -10.90
C PRO A 29 -1.84 3.80 -9.72
N LYS A 30 -3.14 4.06 -9.59
CA LYS A 30 -3.97 3.40 -8.58
C LYS A 30 -4.15 1.92 -8.91
N GLY A 31 -4.08 1.06 -7.88
CA GLY A 31 -4.51 -0.34 -7.97
C GLY A 31 -3.42 -1.37 -8.20
N LEU A 32 -2.14 -1.00 -8.22
CA LEU A 32 -1.05 -1.99 -8.27
C LEU A 32 -0.95 -2.69 -6.92
N VAL A 33 -0.99 -4.02 -6.93
CA VAL A 33 -0.89 -4.82 -5.70
C VAL A 33 0.53 -4.75 -5.15
N ILE A 34 0.63 -4.39 -3.87
CA ILE A 34 1.89 -4.39 -3.11
C ILE A 34 2.03 -5.72 -2.38
N GLY A 35 0.96 -6.20 -1.74
CA GLY A 35 1.02 -7.36 -0.87
C GLY A 35 -0.21 -7.53 0.02
N THR A 36 -0.04 -8.33 1.06
CA THR A 36 -1.10 -8.65 2.03
C THR A 36 -0.63 -8.34 3.45
N VAL A 37 -1.51 -7.73 4.25
CA VAL A 37 -1.25 -7.45 5.67
C VAL A 37 -1.14 -8.76 6.44
N VAL A 38 -0.04 -8.96 7.17
CA VAL A 38 0.20 -10.15 8.01
C VAL A 38 0.20 -9.84 9.50
N ALA A 39 0.43 -8.59 9.88
CA ALA A 39 0.34 -8.12 11.25
C ALA A 39 0.01 -6.63 11.29
N ILE A 40 -0.59 -6.19 12.38
CA ILE A 40 -0.86 -4.78 12.66
C ILE A 40 -0.27 -4.48 14.02
N ASP A 41 0.62 -3.50 14.06
CA ASP A 41 1.21 -2.96 15.27
C ASP A 41 0.36 -1.77 15.71
N ARG A 42 -0.40 -1.98 16.80
CA ARG A 42 -1.23 -0.97 17.46
C ARG A 42 -0.64 -0.72 18.84
N SER A 43 -0.16 0.50 19.06
CA SER A 43 0.20 0.98 20.39
C SER A 43 -0.87 1.94 20.88
N GLU A 44 -1.32 1.78 22.12
CA GLU A 44 -2.41 2.59 22.71
C GLU A 44 -2.12 4.10 22.68
N ASN A 45 -0.86 4.50 22.60
CA ASN A 45 -0.43 5.90 22.57
C ASN A 45 0.18 6.33 21.21
N ALA A 46 0.11 5.50 20.18
CA ALA A 46 0.66 5.86 18.88
C ALA A 46 -0.27 6.79 18.09
N ALA A 47 0.31 7.79 17.43
CA ALA A 47 -0.42 8.71 16.56
C ALA A 47 -0.91 8.06 15.25
N TYR A 48 -0.45 6.85 14.94
CA TYR A 48 -0.77 6.09 13.73
C TYR A 48 -0.68 4.59 13.98
N GLU A 49 -1.38 3.79 13.18
CA GLU A 49 -1.25 2.34 13.14
C GLU A 49 -0.22 1.92 12.07
N ARG A 50 0.48 0.80 12.29
CA ARG A 50 1.45 0.28 11.32
C ARG A 50 1.08 -1.14 10.88
N ALA A 51 0.85 -1.33 9.59
CA ALA A 51 0.69 -2.65 8.98
C ALA A 51 2.05 -3.23 8.56
N ILE A 52 2.26 -4.52 8.85
CA ILE A 52 3.36 -5.31 8.29
C ILE A 52 2.79 -6.10 7.11
N VAL A 53 3.44 -5.99 5.95
CA VAL A 53 2.93 -6.50 4.68
C VAL A 53 3.91 -7.50 4.06
N THR A 54 3.41 -8.66 3.65
CA THR A 54 4.16 -9.60 2.82
C THR A 54 4.03 -9.19 1.35
N PRO A 55 5.13 -9.00 0.60
CA PRO A 55 5.07 -8.62 -0.81
C PRO A 55 4.34 -9.65 -1.67
N ALA A 56 3.56 -9.17 -2.65
CA ALA A 56 2.83 -10.04 -3.59
C ALA A 56 3.73 -10.73 -4.63
N ALA A 57 4.96 -10.23 -4.84
CA ALA A 57 5.92 -10.80 -5.77
C ALA A 57 7.26 -11.11 -5.07
N ASP A 58 7.88 -12.24 -5.41
CA ASP A 58 9.24 -12.55 -4.97
C ASP A 58 10.26 -11.78 -5.83
N ILE A 59 10.62 -10.60 -5.37
CA ILE A 59 11.57 -9.71 -6.05
C ILE A 59 12.99 -10.28 -6.18
N ARG A 60 13.31 -11.40 -5.52
CA ARG A 60 14.62 -12.06 -5.64
C ARG A 60 14.72 -12.90 -6.92
N ARG A 61 13.60 -13.22 -7.56
CA ARG A 61 13.56 -14.00 -8.80
C ARG A 61 12.53 -13.44 -9.77
N LEU A 62 13.00 -12.62 -10.69
CA LEU A 62 12.19 -11.99 -11.73
C LEU A 62 12.62 -12.46 -13.11
N GLU A 63 11.69 -12.97 -13.89
CA GLU A 63 11.90 -13.35 -15.31
C GLU A 63 11.32 -12.29 -16.25
N HIS A 64 10.17 -11.75 -15.89
CA HIS A 64 9.48 -10.73 -16.66
C HIS A 64 9.05 -9.57 -15.76
N VAL A 65 9.16 -8.36 -16.28
CA VAL A 65 8.75 -7.12 -15.61
C VAL A 65 7.98 -6.24 -16.59
N LEU A 66 7.07 -5.42 -16.05
CA LEU A 66 6.30 -4.45 -16.81
C LEU A 66 6.58 -3.05 -16.27
N VAL A 67 6.97 -2.14 -17.14
CA VAL A 67 7.05 -0.71 -16.81
C VAL A 67 5.67 -0.11 -17.00
N VAL A 68 5.08 0.39 -15.91
CA VAL A 68 3.80 1.08 -15.91
C VAL A 68 4.07 2.57 -15.75
N LYS A 69 3.61 3.38 -16.70
CA LYS A 69 3.75 4.84 -16.68
C LYS A 69 2.45 5.48 -16.18
N THR A 70 2.58 6.61 -15.52
CA THR A 70 1.49 7.55 -15.22
C THR A 70 1.66 8.76 -16.13
N ASP A 71 0.54 9.28 -16.64
CA ASP A 71 0.52 10.51 -17.44
C ASP A 71 0.63 11.78 -16.57
#